data_AF-W1PHS1-F1
#
_entry.id   AF-W1PHS1-F1
#
_cell.length_a   1.000
_cell.length_b   1.000
_cell.length_c   1.000
_cell.angle_alpha   90.00
_cell.angle_beta   90.00
_cell.angle_gamma   90.00
#
_symmetry.space_group_name_H-M   'P 1'
#
loop_
_entity.id
_entity.type
_entity.pdbx_description
1 polymer ?
#
loop_
_entity_poly.entity_id
_entity_poly.type
_entity_poly.pdbx_seq_one_letter_code
_entity_poly.pdbx_strand_id
1 'polypeptide(L)'
;MEVQFIKISAPADSPNNDGIHIGSSSNITISRSQIGTGDDCISLGPGSTQVTIDNVYCGPGHGICLGKRPKEGDVEGVHVKNCTISGTTNGLRIKTCADSDHSFASNFTYEDIVMNNAANPIIVDQEYCPLAHKR
;
A
#
# COMPACT_ATOMS: atom_id res chain seq x y z
N MET A 1 -7.13 7.84 -14.07
CA MET A 1 -7.58 8.83 -13.08
C MET A 1 -6.36 9.40 -12.37
N GLU A 2 -6.35 10.70 -12.08
CA GLU A 2 -5.25 11.35 -11.36
C GLU A 2 -5.76 11.96 -10.05
N VAL A 3 -5.03 11.71 -8.96
CA VAL A 3 -5.26 12.26 -7.61
C VAL A 3 -3.98 12.97 -7.18
N GLN A 4 -4.08 14.25 -6.83
CA GLN A 4 -2.90 15.08 -6.55
C GLN A 4 -3.16 16.17 -5.51
N PHE A 5 -2.09 16.61 -4.84
CA PHE A 5 -2.12 17.70 -3.86
C PHE A 5 -3.06 17.47 -2.67
N ILE A 6 -3.24 16.20 -2.29
CA ILE A 6 -4.06 15.85 -1.13
C ILE A 6 -3.21 15.85 0.13
N LYS A 7 -3.80 16.34 1.22
CA LYS A 7 -3.30 16.17 2.58
C LYS A 7 -4.29 15.38 3.42
N ILE A 8 -3.90 14.19 3.87
CA ILE A 8 -4.65 13.35 4.81
C ILE A 8 -3.88 13.32 6.12
N SER A 9 -4.59 13.50 7.24
CA SER A 9 -3.98 13.46 8.57
C SER A 9 -4.93 12.82 9.56
N ALA A 10 -4.43 11.79 10.24
CA ALA A 10 -5.05 11.18 11.40
C ALA A 10 -3.97 10.74 12.41
N PRO A 11 -4.34 10.54 13.69
CA PRO A 11 -3.42 10.01 14.70
C PRO A 11 -2.84 8.64 14.32
N ALA A 12 -1.59 8.39 14.72
CA ALA A 12 -0.87 7.14 14.42
C ALA A 12 -1.47 5.90 15.09
N ASP A 13 -2.28 6.08 16.15
CA ASP A 13 -2.95 5.03 16.91
C ASP A 13 -4.43 4.86 16.52
N SER A 14 -4.91 5.61 15.52
CA SER A 14 -6.28 5.50 15.03
C SER A 14 -6.44 4.25 14.17
N PRO A 15 -7.29 3.28 14.55
CA PRO A 15 -7.37 2.00 13.84
C PRO A 15 -8.07 2.12 12.48
N ASN A 16 -7.62 1.33 11.49
CA ASN A 16 -8.30 1.06 10.21
C ASN A 16 -8.67 2.30 9.38
N ASN A 17 -7.81 3.31 9.38
CA ASN A 17 -8.01 4.58 8.70
C ASN A 17 -7.05 4.74 7.51
N ASP A 18 -7.05 3.76 6.60
CA ASP A 18 -6.27 3.81 5.36
C ASP A 18 -6.44 5.18 4.66
N GLY A 19 -5.36 5.72 4.11
CA GLY A 19 -5.39 7.02 3.44
C GLY A 19 -6.10 6.95 2.09
N ILE A 20 -5.47 6.29 1.11
CA ILE A 20 -6.06 6.02 -0.20
C ILE A 20 -6.09 4.52 -0.44
N HIS A 21 -7.29 3.96 -0.57
CA HIS A 21 -7.50 2.58 -0.98
C HIS A 21 -7.84 2.52 -2.49
N ILE A 22 -7.10 1.75 -3.26
CA ILE A 22 -7.36 1.48 -4.68
C ILE A 22 -7.77 0.02 -4.82
N GLY A 23 -8.91 -0.27 -5.45
CA GLY A 23 -9.30 -1.63 -5.78
C GLY A 23 -10.00 -1.71 -7.12
N SER A 24 -9.83 -2.82 -7.84
CA SER A 24 -10.51 -3.10 -9.12
C SER A 24 -10.48 -1.92 -10.10
N SER A 25 -9.31 -1.27 -10.21
CA SER A 25 -9.12 -0.01 -10.93
C SER A 25 -7.86 -0.05 -11.78
N SER A 26 -7.87 0.61 -12.94
CA SER A 26 -6.71 0.69 -13.82
C SER A 26 -6.31 2.13 -14.16
N ASN A 27 -5.03 2.33 -14.49
CA ASN A 27 -4.47 3.62 -14.91
C ASN A 27 -4.70 4.72 -13.85
N ILE A 28 -4.26 4.45 -12.62
CA ILE A 28 -4.39 5.35 -11.48
C ILE A 28 -3.04 6.00 -11.20
N THR A 29 -3.04 7.32 -11.03
CA THR A 29 -1.85 8.06 -10.58
C THR A 29 -2.18 8.82 -9.30
N ILE A 30 -1.42 8.56 -8.24
CA ILE A 30 -1.41 9.36 -7.01
C ILE A 30 -0.12 10.14 -6.99
N SER A 31 -0.18 11.46 -6.84
CA SER A 31 1.04 12.27 -6.80
C SER A 31 1.02 13.47 -5.85
N ARG A 32 2.21 13.96 -5.50
CA ARG A 32 2.40 15.25 -4.80
C ARG A 32 1.51 15.40 -3.56
N SER A 33 1.43 14.36 -2.75
CA SER A 33 0.47 14.27 -1.64
C SER A 33 1.17 13.94 -0.32
N GLN A 34 0.56 14.35 0.79
CA GLN A 34 1.01 14.05 2.16
C GLN A 34 -0.06 13.23 2.87
N ILE A 35 0.30 12.03 3.31
CA ILE A 35 -0.65 11.09 3.92
C ILE A 35 -0.05 10.61 5.23
N GLY A 36 -0.71 10.95 6.34
CA GLY A 36 -0.43 10.42 7.66
C GLY A 36 -1.68 9.80 8.27
N THR A 37 -1.58 8.54 8.67
CA THR A 37 -2.70 7.71 9.14
C THR A 37 -2.24 6.84 10.32
N GLY A 38 -3.16 6.05 10.88
CA GLY A 38 -2.84 4.96 11.81
C GLY A 38 -2.79 3.58 11.16
N ASP A 39 -3.13 3.49 9.86
CA ASP A 39 -3.05 2.28 9.03
C ASP A 39 -2.28 2.56 7.71
N ASP A 40 -2.55 1.82 6.63
CA ASP A 40 -1.87 1.98 5.35
C ASP A 40 -2.02 3.42 4.79
N CYS A 41 -0.91 4.07 4.38
CA CYS A 41 -0.99 5.38 3.70
C CYS A 41 -1.71 5.22 2.36
N ILE A 42 -1.29 4.21 1.60
CA ILE A 42 -1.91 3.82 0.33
C ILE A 42 -2.01 2.29 0.34
N SER A 43 -3.21 1.77 0.15
CA SER A 43 -3.46 0.34 0.04
C SER A 43 -3.93 -0.07 -1.36
N LEU A 44 -3.30 -1.09 -1.93
CA LEU A 44 -3.67 -1.71 -3.21
C LEU A 44 -4.46 -2.99 -2.95
N GLY A 45 -5.70 -3.01 -3.39
CA GLY A 45 -6.60 -4.16 -3.36
C GLY A 45 -6.58 -4.95 -4.68
N PRO A 46 -7.30 -6.09 -4.71
CA PRO A 46 -7.32 -6.99 -5.86
C PRO A 46 -7.88 -6.33 -7.14
N GLY A 47 -7.36 -6.77 -8.29
CA GLY A 47 -7.78 -6.32 -9.63
C GLY A 47 -7.26 -4.92 -10.01
N SER A 48 -6.27 -4.41 -9.30
CA SER A 48 -5.66 -3.10 -9.58
C SER A 48 -4.50 -3.22 -10.56
N THR A 49 -4.55 -2.48 -11.66
CA THR A 49 -3.49 -2.53 -12.69
C THR A 49 -2.99 -1.14 -13.08
N GLN A 50 -1.72 -1.04 -13.52
CA GLN A 50 -1.13 0.22 -13.99
C GLN A 50 -1.31 1.37 -12.97
N VAL A 51 -0.76 1.19 -11.77
CA VAL A 51 -0.83 2.18 -10.70
C VAL A 51 0.53 2.87 -10.55
N THR A 52 0.53 4.20 -10.54
CA THR A 52 1.71 5.02 -10.28
C THR A 52 1.53 5.84 -9.00
N ILE A 53 2.49 5.76 -8.09
CA ILE A 53 2.57 6.58 -6.88
C ILE A 53 3.87 7.40 -6.98
N ASP A 54 3.76 8.72 -7.09
CA ASP A 54 4.90 9.59 -7.39
C ASP A 54 4.95 10.82 -6.47
N ASN A 55 6.08 11.07 -5.82
CA ASN A 55 6.27 12.24 -4.95
C ASN A 55 5.23 12.30 -3.82
N VAL A 56 5.10 11.18 -3.08
CA VAL A 56 4.21 11.08 -1.91
C VAL A 56 5.05 11.03 -0.63
N TYR A 57 4.64 11.81 0.36
CA TYR A 57 5.09 11.63 1.74
C TYR A 57 4.08 10.76 2.48
N CYS A 58 4.53 9.64 3.02
CA CYS A 58 3.75 8.70 3.81
C CYS A 58 4.31 8.65 5.23
N GLY A 59 3.49 8.98 6.24
CA GLY A 59 3.92 8.94 7.62
C GLY A 59 3.16 9.90 8.54
N PRO A 60 2.78 9.48 9.76
CA PRO A 60 2.89 8.12 10.31
C PRO A 60 1.93 7.12 9.63
N GLY A 61 2.00 5.82 9.97
CA GLY A 61 1.10 4.78 9.46
C GLY A 61 1.79 3.43 9.19
N HIS A 62 1.21 2.61 8.32
CA HIS A 62 1.69 1.27 7.96
C HIS A 62 2.49 1.19 6.65
N GLY A 63 2.68 2.32 5.95
CA GLY A 63 3.43 2.38 4.69
C GLY A 63 2.55 2.32 3.45
N ILE A 64 3.14 1.96 2.31
CA ILE A 64 2.44 1.69 1.05
C ILE A 64 2.35 0.17 0.91
N CYS A 65 1.12 -0.35 0.88
CA CYS A 65 0.88 -1.77 1.07
C CYS A 65 -0.01 -2.34 -0.04
N LEU A 66 0.34 -3.51 -0.57
CA LEU A 66 -0.60 -4.37 -1.28
C LEU A 66 -1.27 -5.30 -0.29
N GLY A 67 -2.60 -5.39 -0.31
CA GLY A 67 -3.40 -6.31 0.51
C GLY A 67 -4.35 -7.20 -0.29
N LYS A 68 -4.15 -8.52 -0.18
CA LYS A 68 -5.00 -9.59 -0.74
C LYS A 68 -6.25 -9.89 0.14
N ARG A 69 -7.38 -10.25 -0.48
CA ARG A 69 -8.60 -10.82 0.16
C ARG A 69 -9.22 -11.95 -0.69
N PRO A 70 -9.85 -12.98 -0.09
CA PRO A 70 -10.41 -14.12 -0.83
C PRO A 70 -11.26 -13.73 -2.06
N LYS A 71 -11.06 -14.42 -3.19
CA LYS A 71 -11.53 -14.09 -4.57
C LYS A 71 -10.75 -12.94 -5.22
N GLU A 72 -9.52 -13.24 -5.61
CA GLU A 72 -8.47 -12.27 -5.85
C GLU A 72 -8.30 -12.01 -7.36
N GLY A 73 -8.51 -10.78 -7.82
CA GLY A 73 -7.98 -10.33 -9.10
C GLY A 73 -6.49 -10.02 -9.00
N ASP A 74 -5.75 -10.23 -10.08
CA ASP A 74 -4.32 -9.92 -10.15
C ASP A 74 -4.04 -8.44 -9.88
N VAL A 75 -2.85 -8.16 -9.33
CA VAL A 75 -2.32 -6.80 -9.22
C VAL A 75 -1.05 -6.71 -10.05
N GLU A 76 -1.05 -5.80 -11.01
CA GLU A 76 0.01 -5.74 -12.03
C GLU A 76 0.42 -4.30 -12.35
N GLY A 77 1.72 -4.08 -12.57
CA GLY A 77 2.19 -2.81 -13.12
C GLY A 77 2.10 -1.68 -12.10
N VAL A 78 2.72 -1.88 -10.94
CA VAL A 78 2.75 -0.90 -9.85
C VAL A 78 4.11 -0.22 -9.85
N HIS A 79 4.14 1.10 -9.99
CA HIS A 79 5.37 1.89 -9.93
C HIS A 79 5.27 2.93 -8.81
N VAL A 80 6.07 2.76 -7.77
CA VAL A 80 6.20 3.73 -6.68
C VAL A 80 7.54 4.42 -6.83
N LYS A 81 7.54 5.74 -6.93
CA LYS A 81 8.76 6.52 -7.14
C LYS A 81 8.80 7.85 -6.40
N ASN A 82 10.00 8.35 -6.12
CA ASN A 82 10.23 9.66 -5.49
C ASN A 82 9.50 9.85 -4.15
N CYS A 83 9.25 8.79 -3.38
CA CYS A 83 8.45 8.87 -2.18
C CYS A 83 9.32 8.97 -0.92
N THR A 84 8.80 9.61 0.11
CA THR A 84 9.39 9.57 1.46
C THR A 84 8.44 8.84 2.39
N ILE A 85 8.91 7.79 3.03
CA ILE A 85 8.15 7.01 4.01
C ILE A 85 8.80 7.18 5.37
N SER A 86 8.07 7.74 6.34
CA SER A 86 8.66 8.23 7.58
C SER A 86 7.83 7.89 8.82
N GLY A 87 8.48 7.34 9.86
CA GLY A 87 7.83 7.04 11.14
C GLY A 87 6.69 6.02 11.01
N THR A 88 6.89 4.99 10.19
CA THR A 88 5.87 3.97 9.87
C THR A 88 6.27 2.60 10.41
N THR A 89 5.28 1.70 10.56
CA THR A 89 5.58 0.30 10.92
C THR A 89 6.17 -0.49 9.75
N ASN A 90 5.81 -0.16 8.51
CA ASN A 90 6.44 -0.69 7.31
C ASN A 90 6.70 0.42 6.28
N GLY A 91 7.69 0.23 5.42
CA GLY A 91 7.92 1.08 4.26
C GLY A 91 7.04 0.63 3.09
N LEU A 92 7.54 -0.36 2.36
CA LEU A 92 6.85 -1.00 1.24
C LEU A 92 6.47 -2.43 1.63
N ARG A 93 5.19 -2.78 1.48
CA ARG A 93 4.70 -4.09 1.92
C ARG A 93 3.86 -4.78 0.85
N ILE A 94 4.17 -6.06 0.62
CA ILE A 94 3.33 -6.95 -0.17
C ILE A 94 2.85 -8.06 0.77
N LYS A 95 1.54 -8.12 1.04
CA LYS A 95 0.93 -9.13 1.92
C LYS A 95 -0.08 -9.98 1.14
N THR A 96 0.14 -11.30 1.11
CA THR A 96 -0.76 -12.32 0.57
C THR A 96 -1.15 -13.33 1.64
N CYS A 97 -2.30 -14.00 1.48
CA CYS A 97 -2.71 -15.08 2.40
C CYS A 97 -2.52 -16.45 1.73
N ALA A 98 -1.94 -17.41 2.45
CA ALA A 98 -1.72 -18.77 1.97
C ALA A 98 -3.01 -19.51 1.59
N ASP A 99 -4.12 -19.20 2.29
CA ASP A 99 -5.45 -19.79 2.04
C ASP A 99 -6.25 -19.08 0.91
N SER A 100 -5.63 -18.17 0.17
CA SER A 100 -6.31 -17.41 -0.91
C SER A 100 -6.30 -18.17 -2.25
N ASP A 101 -7.27 -17.86 -3.11
CA ASP A 101 -7.27 -18.32 -4.51
C ASP A 101 -5.98 -17.85 -5.23
N HIS A 102 -5.57 -18.62 -6.25
CA HIS A 102 -4.42 -18.28 -7.08
C HIS A 102 -4.61 -16.90 -7.74
N SER A 103 -3.61 -16.03 -7.56
CA SER A 103 -3.49 -14.76 -8.27
C SER A 103 -2.04 -14.31 -8.28
N PHE A 104 -1.75 -13.31 -9.09
CA PHE A 104 -0.42 -12.76 -9.29
C PHE A 104 -0.29 -11.34 -8.74
N ALA A 105 0.86 -11.07 -8.14
CA ALA A 105 1.38 -9.73 -7.91
C ALA A 105 2.66 -9.60 -8.76
N SER A 106 2.58 -8.89 -9.89
CA SER A 106 3.64 -8.86 -10.90
C SER A 106 3.96 -7.45 -11.37
N ASN A 107 5.18 -7.26 -11.90
CA ASN A 107 5.64 -5.98 -12.45
C ASN A 107 5.55 -4.81 -11.44
N PHE A 108 6.14 -5.00 -10.27
CA PHE A 108 6.28 -3.98 -9.23
C PHE A 108 7.65 -3.34 -9.33
N THR A 109 7.69 -2.01 -9.41
CA THR A 109 8.91 -1.21 -9.41
C THR A 109 8.85 -0.21 -8.27
N TYR A 110 9.88 -0.22 -7.43
CA TYR A 110 10.07 0.75 -6.35
C TYR A 110 11.39 1.48 -6.60
N GLU A 111 11.35 2.80 -6.75
CA GLU A 111 12.46 3.62 -7.22
C GLU A 111 12.57 4.90 -6.39
N ASP A 112 13.77 5.35 -6.04
CA ASP A 112 13.98 6.62 -5.33
C ASP A 112 13.08 6.81 -4.09
N ILE A 113 13.09 5.80 -3.21
CA ILE A 113 12.30 5.79 -1.98
C ILE A 113 13.21 6.12 -0.79
N VAL A 114 12.91 7.23 -0.11
CA VAL A 114 13.57 7.59 1.16
C VAL A 114 12.79 6.98 2.30
N MET A 115 13.44 6.15 3.12
CA MET A 115 12.82 5.54 4.31
C MET A 115 13.47 6.07 5.59
N ASN A 116 12.70 6.82 6.37
CA ASN A 116 13.15 7.44 7.62
C ASN A 116 12.42 6.83 8.81
N ASN A 117 13.09 6.02 9.63
CA ASN A 117 12.45 5.36 10.77
C ASN A 117 11.22 4.51 10.39
N ALA A 118 11.27 3.81 9.26
CA ALA A 118 10.34 2.73 8.95
C ALA A 118 10.81 1.45 9.66
N ALA A 119 10.00 0.87 10.54
CA ALA A 119 10.42 -0.28 11.34
C ALA A 119 10.75 -1.51 10.47
N ASN A 120 9.93 -1.77 9.44
CA ASN A 120 10.19 -2.77 8.40
C ASN A 120 10.27 -2.09 7.03
N PRO A 121 11.46 -1.70 6.55
CA PRO A 121 11.62 -0.95 5.30
C PRO A 121 10.93 -1.60 4.09
N ILE A 122 11.18 -2.89 3.86
CA ILE A 122 10.55 -3.68 2.79
C ILE A 122 10.16 -5.03 3.39
N ILE A 123 8.91 -5.46 3.18
CA ILE A 123 8.42 -6.75 3.64
C ILE A 123 7.52 -7.40 2.59
N VAL A 124 7.78 -8.68 2.31
CA VAL A 124 6.93 -9.53 1.50
C VAL A 124 6.53 -10.70 2.38
N ASP A 125 5.23 -10.83 2.66
CA ASP A 125 4.66 -11.81 3.58
C ASP A 125 3.53 -12.56 2.89
N GLN A 126 3.71 -13.87 2.68
CA GLN A 126 2.71 -14.70 2.01
C GLN A 126 1.81 -15.50 2.97
N GLU A 127 2.01 -15.34 4.28
CA GLU A 127 1.28 -16.02 5.34
C GLU A 127 0.28 -15.08 6.05
N TYR A 128 0.04 -13.90 5.49
CA TYR A 128 -0.80 -12.87 6.10
C TYR A 128 -2.29 -13.20 5.96
N CYS A 129 -2.83 -13.96 6.92
CA CYS A 129 -4.23 -14.40 6.91
C CYS A 129 -5.03 -13.83 8.10
N PRO A 130 -5.41 -12.54 8.08
CA PRO A 130 -6.08 -11.87 9.20
C PRO A 130 -7.46 -12.44 9.56
N LEU A 131 -8.06 -13.28 8.68
CA LEU A 131 -9.34 -13.94 8.91
C LEU A 131 -9.21 -15.42 9.31
N ALA A 132 -8.01 -16.03 9.27
CA ALA A 132 -7.82 -17.45 9.56
C ALA A 132 -8.06 -17.82 11.03
N HIS A 133 -8.02 -16.85 11.95
CA HIS A 133 -8.35 -17.06 13.37
C HIS A 133 -9.85 -16.99 13.70
N LYS A 134 -10.75 -16.93 12.71
CA LYS A 134 -12.21 -16.91 12.89
C LYS A 134 -12.92 -18.12 12.25
N ARG A 135 -12.34 -19.32 12.38
CA ARG A 135 -13.04 -20.58 12.14
C ARG A 135 -13.09 -21.42 13.40
#